data_AF-Q98DI5-F1
#
_entry.id   AF-Q98DI5-F1
#
_cell.length_a   1.000
_cell.length_b   1.000
_cell.length_c   1.000
_cell.angle_alpha   90.00
_cell.angle_beta   90.00
_cell.angle_gamma   90.00
#
_symmetry.space_group_name_H-M   'P 1'
#
loop_
_entity.id
_entity.type
_entity.pdbx_description
1 polymer ?
#
loop_
_entity_poly.entity_id
_entity_poly.type
_entity_poly.pdbx_seq_one_letter_code
_entity_poly.pdbx_strand_id
1 'polypeptide(L)'
;MAKYKVVTFSPSADQPDVASQVPPNTQPPPSAPPVLASQPPTTGPSLFIPDARSGRIGHPRGAAPLKALPEAKSENVAIIRNGVAVAILGNTGRCYNVQVGNKVGYMHDTWIHVDQYDSGPFGKRHIQVKSFGDYAAAEAYVRSSSIPLSAYLATNGWFAITLDSTFDERMAKNLANEMKARGAIPADAYPTFGNNYVRKVSCQ
;
A
#
# COMPACT_ATOMS: atom_id res chain seq x y z
N MET A 1 -4.08 20.53 35.20
CA MET A 1 -5.53 20.81 35.08
C MET A 1 -6.05 20.12 33.82
N ALA A 2 -7.09 19.30 33.93
CA ALA A 2 -7.79 18.74 32.78
C ALA A 2 -9.29 18.65 33.14
N LYS A 3 -10.17 18.99 32.20
CA LYS A 3 -11.63 18.86 32.34
C LYS A 3 -12.15 18.01 31.20
N TYR A 4 -12.83 16.92 31.54
CA TYR A 4 -13.66 16.15 30.63
C TYR A 4 -15.10 16.27 31.11
N LYS A 5 -16.08 16.32 30.20
CA LYS A 5 -17.50 16.28 30.55
C LYS A 5 -18.21 15.25 29.66
N VAL A 6 -18.66 14.17 30.28
CA VAL A 6 -19.63 13.23 29.72
C VAL A 6 -21.01 13.62 30.25
N VAL A 7 -22.05 13.54 29.41
CA VAL A 7 -23.44 13.52 29.90
C VAL A 7 -24.25 12.57 29.03
N THR A 8 -24.86 11.56 29.67
CA THR A 8 -25.93 10.73 29.11
C THR A 8 -27.24 11.18 29.73
N PHE A 9 -28.34 11.19 28.97
CA PHE A 9 -29.67 11.36 29.53
C PHE A 9 -30.66 10.35 28.92
N SER A 10 -31.47 9.77 29.81
CA SER A 10 -32.63 8.91 29.52
C SER A 10 -33.86 9.51 30.21
N PRO A 11 -35.09 9.16 29.80
CA PRO A 11 -36.24 10.06 29.90
C PRO A 11 -37.13 9.81 31.12
N SER A 12 -38.07 10.73 31.32
CA SER A 12 -39.30 10.52 32.10
C SER A 12 -40.50 11.03 31.31
N ALA A 13 -41.64 10.36 31.44
CA ALA A 13 -42.93 10.75 30.86
C ALA A 13 -43.93 11.03 31.99
N ASP A 14 -44.87 11.95 31.77
CA ASP A 14 -46.24 11.84 32.31
C ASP A 14 -47.21 12.79 31.59
N GLN A 15 -48.51 12.49 31.68
CA GLN A 15 -49.65 13.13 30.97
C GLN A 15 -50.45 14.09 31.92
N PRO A 16 -51.65 14.69 31.64
CA PRO A 16 -52.76 14.21 30.78
C PRO A 16 -53.68 15.25 30.03
N ASP A 17 -54.64 14.67 29.28
CA ASP A 17 -56.04 15.08 28.96
C ASP A 17 -56.48 16.38 28.23
N VAL A 18 -57.25 16.19 27.14
CA VAL A 18 -58.71 16.45 26.96
C VAL A 18 -59.09 16.32 25.47
N ALA A 19 -60.26 15.76 25.15
CA ALA A 19 -60.72 15.51 23.77
C ALA A 19 -61.91 16.39 23.32
N SER A 20 -61.97 16.76 22.02
CA SER A 20 -63.16 16.65 21.12
C SER A 20 -63.06 17.44 19.79
N GLN A 21 -63.81 16.97 18.78
CA GLN A 21 -64.22 17.62 17.50
C GLN A 21 -63.34 17.47 16.23
N VAL A 22 -64.03 17.35 15.08
CA VAL A 22 -63.61 17.06 13.68
C VAL A 22 -64.74 17.56 12.73
N PRO A 23 -64.56 17.71 11.40
CA PRO A 23 -63.36 17.78 10.53
C PRO A 23 -63.35 19.16 9.79
N PRO A 24 -62.99 19.38 8.49
CA PRO A 24 -62.20 18.64 7.49
C PRO A 24 -61.13 19.47 6.71
N ASN A 25 -60.44 18.78 5.78
CA ASN A 25 -59.83 19.27 4.53
C ASN A 25 -58.90 20.50 4.50
N THR A 26 -57.60 20.24 4.69
CA THR A 26 -56.63 20.27 3.58
C THR A 26 -55.44 19.39 3.94
N GLN A 27 -55.15 18.34 3.16
CA GLN A 27 -53.91 17.57 3.30
C GLN A 27 -52.78 18.28 2.53
N PRO A 28 -51.67 18.65 3.19
CA PRO A 28 -50.39 18.81 2.50
C PRO A 28 -49.91 17.44 2.01
N PRO A 29 -49.14 17.37 0.90
CA PRO A 29 -48.58 16.12 0.42
C PRO A 29 -47.60 15.51 1.43
N PRO A 30 -47.44 14.18 1.46
CA PRO A 30 -46.54 13.52 2.41
C PRO A 30 -45.08 13.94 2.16
N SER A 31 -44.44 14.45 3.20
CA SER A 31 -43.02 14.79 3.20
C SER A 31 -42.19 13.56 2.80
N ALA A 32 -41.35 13.71 1.78
CA ALA A 32 -40.39 12.67 1.41
C ALA A 32 -39.44 12.35 2.59
N PRO A 33 -38.92 11.12 2.69
CA PRO A 33 -37.90 10.78 3.68
C PRO A 33 -36.70 11.73 3.56
N PRO A 34 -36.01 12.05 4.68
CA PRO A 34 -34.77 12.82 4.59
C PRO A 34 -33.76 12.07 3.74
N VAL A 35 -33.45 12.63 2.56
CA VAL A 35 -32.32 12.18 1.75
C VAL A 35 -31.08 12.21 2.63
N LEU A 36 -30.46 11.04 2.84
CA LEU A 36 -29.11 10.98 3.42
C LEU A 36 -28.24 11.91 2.58
N ALA A 37 -27.64 12.91 3.23
CA ALA A 37 -26.64 13.73 2.58
C ALA A 37 -25.54 12.82 2.06
N SER A 38 -25.44 12.69 0.74
CA SER A 38 -24.42 11.89 0.07
C SER A 38 -23.06 12.37 0.56
N GLN A 39 -22.36 11.52 1.31
CA GLN A 39 -20.97 11.80 1.67
C GLN A 39 -20.20 12.04 0.36
N PRO A 40 -19.41 13.13 0.25
CA PRO A 40 -18.65 13.37 -0.97
C PRO A 40 -17.73 12.16 -1.22
N PRO A 41 -17.56 11.72 -2.47
CA PRO A 41 -16.69 10.60 -2.78
C PRO A 41 -15.28 10.92 -2.26
N THR A 42 -14.75 10.05 -1.40
CA THR A 42 -13.37 10.12 -0.91
C THR A 42 -12.44 9.92 -2.10
N THR A 43 -12.11 11.03 -2.78
CA THR A 43 -11.40 11.07 -4.05
C THR A 43 -9.90 10.99 -3.78
N GLY A 44 -9.48 9.80 -3.34
CA GLY A 44 -8.08 9.45 -3.09
C GLY A 44 -7.81 8.02 -3.53
N PRO A 45 -6.54 7.65 -3.81
CA PRO A 45 -6.20 6.30 -4.22
C PRO A 45 -6.52 5.30 -3.11
N SER A 46 -7.03 4.13 -3.48
CA SER A 46 -7.27 3.04 -2.53
C SER A 46 -5.95 2.56 -1.94
N LEU A 47 -5.77 2.78 -0.63
CA LEU A 47 -4.60 2.37 0.15
C LEU A 47 -4.70 0.93 0.70
N PHE A 48 -5.63 0.13 0.17
CA PHE A 48 -5.77 -1.27 0.51
C PHE A 48 -4.60 -2.09 -0.02
N ILE A 49 -4.01 -2.94 0.84
CA ILE A 49 -2.95 -3.88 0.49
C ILE A 49 -3.58 -5.27 0.35
N PRO A 50 -3.58 -5.90 -0.84
CA PRO A 50 -4.14 -7.23 -1.04
C PRO A 50 -3.22 -8.31 -0.47
N ASP A 51 -3.79 -9.47 -0.13
CA ASP A 51 -3.04 -10.62 0.34
C ASP A 51 -2.11 -11.17 -0.76
N ALA A 52 -0.84 -11.36 -0.41
CA ALA A 52 0.14 -12.03 -1.24
C ALA A 52 -0.14 -13.54 -1.26
N ARG A 53 -0.40 -14.09 -2.45
CA ARG A 53 -0.81 -15.49 -2.67
C ARG A 53 0.11 -16.23 -3.64
N SER A 54 0.76 -15.50 -4.55
CA SER A 54 1.73 -16.06 -5.49
C SER A 54 2.79 -15.04 -5.87
N GLY A 55 3.90 -15.51 -6.39
CA GLY A 55 4.90 -14.62 -6.96
C GLY A 55 6.03 -15.36 -7.66
N ARG A 56 7.07 -14.60 -8.00
CA ARG A 56 8.34 -15.09 -8.55
C ARG A 56 9.51 -14.51 -7.78
N ILE A 57 10.57 -15.30 -7.62
CA ILE A 57 11.75 -14.86 -6.86
C ILE A 57 12.50 -13.78 -7.63
N GLY A 58 12.80 -12.67 -6.97
CA GLY A 58 13.48 -11.50 -7.53
C GLY A 58 14.52 -10.95 -6.56
N HIS A 59 15.64 -11.65 -6.39
CA HIS A 59 16.70 -11.27 -5.46
C HIS A 59 17.95 -10.69 -6.16
N PRO A 60 18.63 -9.64 -5.64
CA PRO A 60 19.72 -8.95 -6.35
C PRO A 60 20.92 -9.84 -6.71
N ARG A 61 21.15 -10.95 -6.00
CA ARG A 61 22.21 -11.92 -6.31
C ARG A 61 21.78 -13.05 -7.27
N GLY A 62 20.67 -12.89 -8.00
CA GLY A 62 20.16 -13.87 -8.96
C GLY A 62 19.52 -15.13 -8.36
N ALA A 63 19.62 -15.32 -7.03
CA ALA A 63 18.99 -16.39 -6.27
C ALA A 63 18.74 -15.95 -4.82
N ALA A 64 17.72 -16.53 -4.18
CA ALA A 64 17.34 -16.32 -2.78
C ALA A 64 17.40 -17.63 -1.97
N PRO A 65 17.77 -17.60 -0.68
CA PRO A 65 17.67 -18.76 0.19
C PRO A 65 16.22 -18.99 0.64
N LEU A 66 15.76 -20.24 0.57
CA LEU A 66 14.58 -20.73 1.29
C LEU A 66 15.03 -21.17 2.68
N LYS A 67 14.49 -20.54 3.74
CA LYS A 67 14.88 -20.78 5.14
C LYS A 67 13.98 -21.78 5.85
N ALA A 68 14.51 -22.48 6.85
CA ALA A 68 13.73 -23.40 7.67
C ALA A 68 12.78 -22.68 8.64
N LEU A 69 13.19 -21.51 9.15
CA LEU A 69 12.43 -20.63 10.05
C LEU A 69 12.37 -19.20 9.49
N PRO A 70 11.43 -18.34 9.92
CA PRO A 70 11.26 -16.96 9.45
C PRO A 70 12.36 -16.00 9.94
N GLU A 71 13.61 -16.47 10.03
CA GLU A 71 14.75 -15.75 10.61
C GLU A 71 15.95 -15.66 9.67
N ALA A 72 16.64 -14.50 9.71
CA ALA A 72 17.81 -14.25 8.88
C ALA A 72 18.97 -15.24 9.15
N LYS A 73 19.09 -15.76 10.37
CA LYS A 73 20.14 -16.70 10.79
C LYS A 73 19.76 -18.19 10.65
N SER A 74 18.50 -18.49 10.31
CA SER A 74 18.05 -19.88 10.11
C SER A 74 18.78 -20.56 8.94
N GLU A 75 18.90 -21.88 9.01
CA GLU A 75 19.47 -22.72 7.95
C GLU A 75 18.70 -22.62 6.62
N ASN A 76 19.40 -22.92 5.53
CA ASN A 76 18.83 -22.92 4.19
C ASN A 76 18.27 -24.32 3.84
N VAL A 77 16.97 -24.44 3.64
CA VAL A 77 16.31 -25.63 3.06
C VAL A 77 16.71 -25.82 1.60
N ALA A 78 16.94 -24.71 0.88
CA ALA A 78 17.44 -24.67 -0.50
C ALA A 78 17.92 -23.26 -0.89
N ILE A 79 18.64 -23.15 -2.00
CA ILE A 79 18.88 -21.90 -2.73
C ILE A 79 18.09 -21.95 -4.03
N ILE A 80 17.19 -20.99 -4.26
CA ILE A 80 16.29 -20.97 -5.41
C ILE A 80 16.63 -19.77 -6.31
N ARG A 81 16.71 -19.99 -7.62
CA ARG A 81 17.03 -18.95 -8.62
C ARG A 81 15.88 -17.97 -8.82
N ASN A 82 16.20 -16.76 -9.28
CA ASN A 82 15.21 -15.78 -9.71
C ASN A 82 14.32 -16.33 -10.84
N GLY A 83 13.09 -15.84 -10.91
CA GLY A 83 12.09 -16.23 -11.92
C GLY A 83 11.34 -17.52 -11.61
N VAL A 84 11.82 -18.34 -10.66
CA VAL A 84 11.08 -19.50 -10.15
C VAL A 84 9.81 -19.01 -9.46
N ALA A 85 8.67 -19.61 -9.84
CA ALA A 85 7.37 -19.32 -9.26
C ALA A 85 7.22 -19.93 -7.86
N VAL A 86 6.49 -19.24 -6.99
CA VAL A 86 6.24 -19.65 -5.60
C VAL A 86 4.76 -19.47 -5.27
N ALA A 87 4.20 -20.39 -4.48
CA ALA A 87 2.93 -20.17 -3.80
C ALA A 87 3.22 -19.56 -2.43
N ILE A 88 2.46 -18.54 -2.03
CA ILE A 88 2.59 -17.88 -0.73
C ILE A 88 1.48 -18.42 0.17
N LEU A 89 1.87 -19.13 1.23
CA LEU A 89 0.97 -19.82 2.16
C LEU A 89 0.55 -18.93 3.34
N GLY A 90 1.27 -17.83 3.57
CA GLY A 90 1.03 -16.88 4.63
C GLY A 90 2.28 -16.05 4.93
N ASN A 91 2.21 -15.20 5.96
CA ASN A 91 3.30 -14.34 6.39
C ASN A 91 3.58 -14.47 7.89
N THR A 92 4.85 -14.32 8.28
CA THR A 92 5.31 -14.29 9.66
C THR A 92 6.33 -13.16 9.79
N GLY A 93 5.90 -12.04 10.37
CA GLY A 93 6.69 -10.81 10.39
C GLY A 93 7.01 -10.34 8.96
N ARG A 94 8.31 -10.27 8.63
CA ARG A 94 8.82 -9.87 7.31
C ARG A 94 9.16 -11.05 6.38
N CYS A 95 8.74 -12.27 6.74
CA CYS A 95 8.95 -13.44 5.92
C CYS A 95 7.61 -13.98 5.39
N TYR A 96 7.56 -14.32 4.11
CA TYR A 96 6.51 -15.17 3.56
C TYR A 96 6.85 -16.63 3.84
N ASN A 97 5.87 -17.40 4.32
CA ASN A 97 5.89 -18.86 4.24
C ASN A 97 5.52 -19.23 2.79
N VAL A 98 6.38 -19.95 2.10
CA VAL A 98 6.25 -20.24 0.67
C VAL A 98 6.47 -21.70 0.35
N GLN A 99 5.75 -22.17 -0.67
CA GLN A 99 5.98 -23.45 -1.32
C GLN A 99 6.65 -23.25 -2.68
N VAL A 100 7.73 -24.00 -2.90
CA VAL A 100 8.48 -24.04 -4.16
C VAL A 100 8.64 -25.50 -4.57
N GLY A 101 7.81 -25.95 -5.52
CA GLY A 101 7.70 -27.38 -5.86
C GLY A 101 7.26 -28.21 -4.65
N ASN A 102 8.10 -29.15 -4.23
CA ASN A 102 7.88 -30.00 -3.05
C ASN A 102 8.54 -29.49 -1.75
N LYS A 103 9.10 -28.27 -1.75
CA LYS A 103 9.75 -27.67 -0.57
C LYS A 103 8.89 -26.55 -0.01
N VAL A 104 8.76 -26.53 1.33
CA VAL A 104 8.13 -25.43 2.08
C VAL A 104 9.18 -24.80 2.99
N GLY A 105 9.08 -23.49 3.20
CA GLY A 105 9.98 -22.74 4.07
C GLY A 105 9.73 -21.24 3.96
N TYR A 106 10.64 -20.43 4.47
CA TYR A 106 10.46 -19.00 4.59
C TYR A 106 11.39 -18.19 3.66
N MET A 107 10.87 -17.12 3.06
CA MET A 107 11.66 -16.14 2.30
C MET A 107 11.30 -14.73 2.76
N HIS A 108 12.27 -13.82 2.79
CA HIS A 108 12.04 -12.43 3.16
C HIS A 108 11.14 -11.73 2.13
N ASP A 109 10.26 -10.84 2.59
CA ASP A 109 9.23 -10.15 1.80
C ASP A 109 9.79 -9.50 0.51
N THR A 110 10.90 -8.78 0.62
CA THR A 110 11.58 -8.09 -0.48
C THR A 110 12.25 -9.01 -1.50
N TRP A 111 12.22 -10.34 -1.34
CA TRP A 111 12.85 -11.28 -2.27
C TRP A 111 11.86 -11.91 -3.25
N ILE A 112 10.55 -11.68 -3.07
CA ILE A 112 9.50 -12.22 -3.93
C ILE A 112 8.75 -11.06 -4.58
N HIS A 113 8.74 -11.05 -5.91
CA HIS A 113 7.85 -10.23 -6.71
C HIS A 113 6.47 -10.86 -6.70
N VAL A 114 5.52 -10.24 -6.02
CA VAL A 114 4.17 -10.78 -5.75
C VAL A 114 3.23 -10.46 -6.92
N ASP A 115 2.57 -11.46 -7.49
CA ASP A 115 1.74 -11.27 -8.70
C ASP A 115 0.44 -10.45 -8.43
N GLN A 116 0.06 -10.29 -7.15
CA GLN A 116 -1.07 -9.47 -6.72
C GLN A 116 -0.73 -7.98 -6.58
N TYR A 117 0.55 -7.60 -6.76
CA TYR A 117 1.03 -6.23 -6.62
C TYR A 117 1.42 -5.63 -7.98
N ASP A 118 1.13 -4.35 -8.18
CA ASP A 118 1.70 -3.55 -9.26
C ASP A 118 3.06 -2.99 -8.80
N SER A 119 4.05 -3.88 -8.74
CA SER A 119 5.46 -3.57 -8.48
C SER A 119 6.23 -3.13 -9.73
N GLY A 120 5.55 -2.91 -10.88
CA GLY A 120 6.20 -2.78 -12.19
C GLY A 120 6.73 -4.12 -12.75
N PRO A 121 7.39 -4.13 -13.92
CA PRO A 121 7.75 -5.37 -14.61
C PRO A 121 8.82 -6.20 -13.88
N PHE A 122 8.61 -7.51 -13.77
CA PHE A 122 9.56 -8.44 -13.14
C PHE A 122 10.98 -8.29 -13.71
N GLY A 123 11.97 -8.22 -12.82
CA GLY A 123 13.39 -8.11 -13.17
C GLY A 123 13.88 -6.70 -13.54
N LYS A 124 12.97 -5.75 -13.82
CA LYS A 124 13.33 -4.34 -13.99
C LYS A 124 13.60 -3.67 -12.64
N ARG A 125 14.23 -2.51 -12.69
CA ARG A 125 14.60 -1.69 -11.53
C ARG A 125 13.84 -0.39 -11.54
N HIS A 126 13.23 -0.07 -10.41
CA HIS A 126 12.92 1.31 -10.04
C HIS A 126 14.20 2.01 -9.62
N ILE A 127 14.29 3.32 -9.83
CA ILE A 127 15.26 4.17 -9.12
C ILE A 127 14.47 4.89 -8.05
N GLN A 128 14.60 4.43 -6.79
CA GLN A 128 13.93 5.06 -5.66
C GLN A 128 14.71 6.29 -5.22
N VAL A 129 14.03 7.43 -5.12
CA VAL A 129 14.62 8.74 -4.79
C VAL A 129 14.26 9.23 -3.39
N LYS A 130 13.13 8.77 -2.84
CA LYS A 130 12.67 9.13 -1.48
C LYS A 130 11.66 8.12 -0.92
N SER A 131 11.31 8.26 0.35
CA SER A 131 10.12 7.65 0.95
C SER A 131 9.39 8.62 1.87
N PHE A 132 8.08 8.42 2.05
CA PHE A 132 7.24 9.17 3.00
C PHE A 132 6.33 8.22 3.78
N GLY A 133 5.96 8.59 5.01
CA GLY A 133 4.95 7.87 5.80
C GLY A 133 3.50 8.37 5.58
N ASP A 134 3.33 9.40 4.75
CA ASP A 134 2.05 10.08 4.49
C ASP A 134 1.87 10.23 2.97
N TYR A 135 0.66 9.93 2.48
CA TYR A 135 0.27 10.07 1.08
C TYR A 135 0.30 11.52 0.61
N ALA A 136 -0.18 12.48 1.44
CA ALA A 136 -0.26 13.88 1.04
C ALA A 136 1.14 14.48 0.80
N ALA A 137 2.11 14.12 1.65
CA ALA A 137 3.51 14.50 1.48
C ALA A 137 4.16 13.82 0.26
N ALA A 138 3.83 12.54 0.00
CA ALA A 138 4.28 11.81 -1.19
C ALA A 138 3.75 12.43 -2.49
N GLU A 139 2.45 12.72 -2.55
CA GLU A 139 1.77 13.32 -3.70
C GLU A 139 2.28 14.74 -3.98
N ALA A 140 2.42 15.57 -2.95
CA ALA A 140 2.97 16.92 -3.09
C ALA A 140 4.41 16.90 -3.64
N TYR A 141 5.25 15.98 -3.15
CA TYR A 141 6.62 15.82 -3.63
C TYR A 141 6.67 15.42 -5.12
N VAL A 142 5.86 14.45 -5.54
CA VAL A 142 5.73 14.06 -6.96
C VAL A 142 5.28 15.24 -7.82
N ARG A 143 4.20 15.94 -7.44
CA ARG A 143 3.68 17.09 -8.21
C ARG A 143 4.64 18.27 -8.30
N SER A 144 5.49 18.48 -7.28
CA SER A 144 6.48 19.56 -7.25
C SER A 144 7.75 19.27 -8.05
N SER A 145 7.92 18.04 -8.54
CA SER A 145 9.14 17.59 -9.19
C SER A 145 9.33 18.22 -10.58
N SER A 146 10.59 18.47 -10.97
CA SER A 146 10.97 18.86 -12.33
C SER A 146 11.33 17.66 -13.23
N ILE A 147 11.33 16.45 -12.67
CA ILE A 147 11.57 15.18 -13.37
C ILE A 147 10.37 14.22 -13.16
N PRO A 148 9.98 13.39 -14.15
CA PRO A 148 8.83 12.50 -13.99
C PRO A 148 9.02 11.49 -12.84
N LEU A 149 8.24 11.66 -11.76
CA LEU A 149 8.21 10.77 -10.61
C LEU A 149 6.88 10.02 -10.50
N SER A 150 6.93 8.89 -9.80
CA SER A 150 5.77 8.13 -9.35
C SER A 150 5.85 7.86 -7.85
N ALA A 151 4.70 7.82 -7.19
CA ALA A 151 4.57 7.33 -5.81
C ALA A 151 3.96 5.93 -5.82
N TYR A 152 4.56 5.01 -5.09
CA TYR A 152 4.08 3.64 -4.88
C TYR A 152 3.77 3.40 -3.40
N LEU A 153 2.60 2.85 -3.10
CA LEU A 153 2.32 2.31 -1.76
C LEU A 153 3.15 1.05 -1.56
N ALA A 154 3.80 0.90 -0.41
CA ALA A 154 4.58 -0.29 -0.05
C ALA A 154 3.89 -1.13 1.03
N THR A 155 4.28 -2.40 1.16
CA THR A 155 3.68 -3.38 2.11
C THR A 155 3.76 -2.97 3.59
N ASN A 156 4.64 -2.04 3.94
CA ASN A 156 4.77 -1.46 5.29
C ASN A 156 3.96 -0.17 5.50
N GLY A 157 3.08 0.20 4.55
CA GLY A 157 2.27 1.41 4.60
C GLY A 157 3.00 2.71 4.20
N TRP A 158 4.28 2.65 3.84
CA TRP A 158 5.03 3.82 3.37
C TRP A 158 4.84 4.04 1.87
N PHE A 159 5.12 5.25 1.42
CA PHE A 159 5.09 5.65 0.02
C PHE A 159 6.52 5.77 -0.51
N ALA A 160 6.91 4.88 -1.42
CA ALA A 160 8.18 4.95 -2.14
C ALA A 160 8.04 5.89 -3.33
N ILE A 161 8.93 6.88 -3.44
CA ILE A 161 8.99 7.74 -4.63
C ILE A 161 10.08 7.24 -5.56
N THR A 162 9.73 7.02 -6.82
CA THR A 162 10.63 6.53 -7.85
C THR A 162 10.60 7.46 -9.05
N LEU A 163 11.58 7.33 -9.95
CA LEU A 163 11.35 7.75 -11.35
C LEU A 163 10.14 6.98 -11.91
N ASP A 164 9.40 7.59 -12.83
CA ASP A 164 8.21 6.97 -13.42
C ASP A 164 8.52 5.68 -14.21
N SER A 165 9.62 5.69 -14.97
CA SER A 165 10.10 4.55 -15.75
C SER A 165 10.88 3.53 -14.91
N THR A 166 10.85 2.26 -15.35
CA THR A 166 11.73 1.19 -14.83
C THR A 166 12.80 0.82 -15.86
N PHE A 167 13.95 0.33 -15.39
CA PHE A 167 15.16 0.15 -16.21
C PHE A 167 15.84 -1.20 -15.96
N ASP A 168 16.63 -1.69 -16.92
CA ASP A 168 17.53 -2.82 -16.69
C ASP A 168 18.66 -2.44 -15.73
N GLU A 169 19.19 -3.40 -14.97
CA GLU A 169 20.11 -3.14 -13.84
C GLU A 169 21.30 -2.24 -14.17
N ARG A 170 21.99 -2.49 -15.30
CA ARG A 170 23.12 -1.67 -15.75
C ARG A 170 22.68 -0.23 -16.07
N MET A 171 21.54 -0.07 -16.73
CA MET A 171 21.00 1.26 -17.06
C MET A 171 20.54 1.99 -15.79
N ALA A 172 19.85 1.31 -14.89
CA ALA A 172 19.39 1.86 -13.62
C ALA A 172 20.56 2.39 -12.77
N LYS A 173 21.65 1.61 -12.67
CA LYS A 173 22.86 2.00 -11.94
C LYS A 173 23.55 3.21 -12.58
N ASN A 174 23.73 3.20 -13.90
CA ASN A 174 24.38 4.29 -14.61
C ASN A 174 23.57 5.59 -14.52
N LEU A 175 22.26 5.52 -14.81
CA LEU A 175 21.35 6.66 -14.74
C LEU A 175 21.27 7.23 -13.32
N ALA A 176 21.11 6.40 -12.29
CA ALA A 176 21.08 6.87 -10.91
C ALA A 176 22.38 7.58 -10.51
N ASN A 177 23.55 7.09 -10.94
CA ASN A 177 24.83 7.74 -10.66
C ASN A 177 24.96 9.09 -11.37
N GLU A 178 24.57 9.17 -12.65
CA GLU A 178 24.60 10.42 -13.42
C GLU A 178 23.62 11.47 -12.86
N MET A 179 22.39 11.07 -12.54
CA MET A 179 21.38 11.93 -11.93
C MET A 179 21.81 12.46 -10.57
N LYS A 180 22.56 11.67 -9.78
CA LYS A 180 23.15 12.11 -8.51
C LYS A 180 24.31 13.09 -8.72
N ALA A 181 25.21 12.80 -9.67
CA ALA A 181 26.35 13.67 -9.98
C ALA A 181 25.92 15.08 -10.43
N ARG A 182 24.78 15.19 -11.15
CA ARG A 182 24.19 16.47 -11.57
C ARG A 182 23.18 17.06 -10.59
N GLY A 183 23.01 16.48 -9.40
CA GLY A 183 22.07 16.95 -8.37
C GLY A 183 20.57 16.84 -8.70
N ALA A 184 20.20 16.07 -9.74
CA ALA A 184 18.81 15.90 -10.16
C ALA A 184 18.01 14.92 -9.29
N ILE A 185 18.67 14.04 -8.54
CA ILE A 185 18.07 13.19 -7.50
C ILE A 185 18.94 13.18 -6.24
N PRO A 186 18.39 12.88 -5.06
CA PRO A 186 19.14 12.77 -3.80
C PRO A 186 20.30 11.76 -3.86
N ALA A 187 21.39 12.03 -3.12
CA ALA A 187 22.60 11.21 -3.15
C ALA A 187 22.40 9.77 -2.64
N ASP A 188 21.42 9.57 -1.77
CA ASP A 188 20.98 8.27 -1.24
C ASP A 188 20.05 7.51 -2.18
N ALA A 189 19.62 8.10 -3.31
CA ALA A 189 18.79 7.43 -4.31
C ALA A 189 19.46 6.17 -4.88
N TYR A 190 18.69 5.09 -5.03
CA TYR A 190 19.22 3.76 -5.35
C TYR A 190 18.32 2.92 -6.27
N PRO A 191 18.90 2.09 -7.16
CA PRO A 191 18.14 1.08 -7.90
C PRO A 191 17.60 -0.03 -6.99
N THR A 192 16.32 -0.39 -7.15
CA THR A 192 15.65 -1.45 -6.40
C THR A 192 14.70 -2.24 -7.29
N PHE A 193 14.37 -3.49 -6.94
CA PHE A 193 13.32 -4.24 -7.64
C PHE A 193 11.91 -3.73 -7.33
N GLY A 194 11.72 -3.04 -6.20
CA GLY A 194 10.37 -2.62 -5.78
C GLY A 194 9.43 -3.78 -5.43
N ASN A 195 9.94 -4.98 -5.12
CA ASN A 195 9.14 -6.17 -4.81
C ASN A 195 8.10 -5.98 -3.68
N ASN A 196 8.31 -4.98 -2.81
CA ASN A 196 7.40 -4.60 -1.74
C ASN A 196 6.45 -3.45 -2.13
N TYR A 197 6.45 -2.99 -3.39
CA TYR A 197 5.55 -1.95 -3.90
C TYR A 197 4.26 -2.62 -4.35
N VAL A 198 3.15 -2.23 -3.70
CA VAL A 198 1.82 -2.81 -3.85
C VAL A 198 1.10 -2.24 -5.07
N ARG A 199 1.23 -0.93 -5.32
CA ARG A 199 0.66 -0.22 -6.47
C ARG A 199 1.21 1.19 -6.64
N LYS A 200 1.20 1.70 -7.87
CA LYS A 200 1.30 3.14 -8.14
C LYS A 200 0.05 3.86 -7.58
N VAL A 201 0.25 4.95 -6.86
CA VAL A 201 -0.81 5.77 -6.23
C VAL A 201 -0.78 7.24 -6.65
N SER A 202 0.31 7.69 -7.28
CA SER A 202 0.41 9.02 -7.89
C SER A 202 1.49 9.01 -8.98
N CYS A 203 1.37 9.89 -9.97
CA CYS A 203 2.35 10.15 -11.03
C CYS A 203 2.28 11.61 -11.46
N GLN A 204 3.35 12.08 -12.09
CA GLN A 204 3.44 13.38 -12.76
C GLN A 204 3.20 13.26 -14.26
#